data_AF-A0A3D1R2T9-F1
#
_entry.id   AF-A0A3D1R2T9-F1
#
_cell.length_a   1.000
_cell.length_b   1.000
_cell.length_c   1.000
_cell.angle_alpha   90.00
_cell.angle_beta   90.00
_cell.angle_gamma   90.00
#
_symmetry.space_group_name_H-M   'P 1'
#
loop_
_entity.id
_entity.type
_entity.pdbx_description
1 polymer ?
#
loop_
_entity_poly.entity_id
_entity_poly.type
_entity_poly.pdbx_seq_one_letter_code
_entity_poly.pdbx_strand_id
1 'polypeptide(L)'
;MNRLDSKSRSTDRAARGAPGGFTLLEVMIAMAILSVSLVALAGINSGAMNMHSYAKRLTVATMLARGKMADLEQKLQSEGLPTDDDLEEGNFEEEGYPQFRWQAQIIRPKTEEISVDNLMAMTGMGLTGGDAEGGGDPLGSLGALAEQFVGDPSALSGTLGSLTGG
;
A
#
# COMPACT_ATOMS: atom_id res chain seq x y z
N MET A 1 -14.92 -96.78 -38.25
CA MET A 1 -15.56 -95.47 -37.99
C MET A 1 -15.12 -94.98 -36.63
N ASN A 2 -14.14 -94.07 -36.60
CA ASN A 2 -14.29 -92.63 -36.29
C ASN A 2 -13.86 -92.39 -34.83
N ARG A 3 -12.58 -92.02 -34.60
CA ARG A 3 -12.14 -90.61 -34.52
C ARG A 3 -13.22 -89.72 -33.93
N LEU A 4 -13.02 -89.30 -32.68
CA LEU A 4 -13.01 -87.88 -32.33
C LEU A 4 -12.10 -87.67 -31.11
N ASP A 5 -11.03 -86.95 -31.39
CA ASP A 5 -10.12 -86.34 -30.43
C ASP A 5 -10.90 -85.45 -29.45
N SER A 6 -10.97 -85.83 -28.18
CA SER A 6 -11.36 -84.89 -27.11
C SER A 6 -10.09 -84.22 -26.60
N LYS A 7 -9.70 -83.15 -27.30
CA LYS A 7 -8.59 -82.28 -26.91
C LYS A 7 -9.03 -81.49 -25.68
N SER A 8 -8.64 -81.98 -24.50
CA SER A 8 -8.79 -81.27 -23.23
C SER A 8 -8.09 -79.91 -23.33
N ARG A 9 -8.87 -78.84 -23.44
CA ARG A 9 -8.41 -77.47 -23.34
C ARG A 9 -8.08 -77.21 -21.87
N SER A 10 -6.82 -77.45 -21.52
CA SER A 10 -6.22 -76.94 -20.29
C SER A 10 -6.40 -75.42 -20.29
N THR A 11 -7.30 -74.99 -19.41
CA THR A 11 -7.67 -73.61 -19.12
C THR A 11 -6.44 -72.74 -18.89
N ASP A 12 -6.41 -71.60 -19.58
CA ASP A 12 -5.59 -70.45 -19.21
C ASP A 12 -5.78 -70.16 -17.72
N ARG A 13 -4.74 -70.47 -16.93
CA ARG A 13 -4.67 -70.04 -15.54
C ARG A 13 -4.35 -68.55 -15.60
N ALA A 14 -5.39 -67.72 -15.66
CA ALA A 14 -5.30 -66.30 -15.40
C ALA A 14 -4.52 -66.13 -14.09
N ALA A 15 -3.29 -65.64 -14.19
CA ALA A 15 -2.45 -65.27 -13.08
C ALA A 15 -3.15 -64.12 -12.35
N ARG A 16 -4.04 -64.48 -11.42
CA ARG A 16 -4.55 -63.56 -10.42
C ARG A 16 -3.36 -63.17 -9.57
N GLY A 17 -2.78 -62.00 -9.87
CA GLY A 17 -1.79 -61.36 -9.01
C GLY A 17 -2.34 -61.34 -7.60
N ALA A 18 -1.63 -61.96 -6.67
CA ALA A 18 -2.02 -61.96 -5.27
C ALA A 18 -2.13 -60.50 -4.79
N PRO A 19 -3.18 -60.13 -4.04
CA PRO A 19 -3.25 -58.81 -3.43
C PRO A 19 -2.07 -58.66 -2.46
N GLY A 20 -1.08 -57.84 -2.84
CA GLY A 20 0.10 -57.56 -2.04
C GLY A 20 -0.25 -56.68 -0.84
N GLY A 21 0.22 -57.05 0.35
CA GLY A 21 0.14 -56.21 1.54
C GLY A 21 1.27 -55.18 1.59
N PHE A 22 1.09 -54.11 2.37
CA PHE A 22 2.12 -53.10 2.60
C PHE A 22 3.31 -53.69 3.36
N THR A 23 4.51 -53.34 2.92
CA THR A 23 5.73 -53.77 3.62
C THR A 23 5.94 -52.94 4.89
N LEU A 24 6.59 -53.52 5.90
CA LEU A 24 6.93 -52.80 7.13
C LEU A 24 7.82 -51.57 6.85
N LEU A 25 8.72 -51.69 5.87
CA LEU A 25 9.60 -50.60 5.43
C LEU A 25 8.80 -49.41 4.86
N GLU A 26 7.74 -49.67 4.10
CA GLU A 26 6.92 -48.64 3.48
C GLU A 26 6.14 -47.82 4.51
N VAL A 27 5.57 -48.48 5.53
CA VAL A 27 4.89 -47.79 6.64
C VAL A 27 5.87 -46.95 7.44
N MET A 28 7.09 -47.45 7.70
CA MET A 28 8.12 -46.69 8.39
C MET A 28 8.52 -45.42 7.63
N ILE A 29 8.70 -45.53 6.31
CA ILE A 29 9.01 -44.36 5.45
C ILE A 29 7.84 -43.38 5.45
N ALA A 30 6.60 -43.86 5.31
CA ALA A 30 5.41 -43.02 5.35
C ALA A 30 5.29 -42.25 6.67
N MET A 31 5.53 -42.91 7.80
CA MET A 31 5.53 -42.25 9.11
C MET A 31 6.67 -41.27 9.29
N ALA A 32 7.86 -41.55 8.75
CA ALA A 32 8.99 -40.62 8.78
C ALA A 32 8.68 -39.33 8.03
N ILE A 33 8.15 -39.44 6.80
CA ILE A 33 7.74 -38.27 5.99
C ILE A 33 6.61 -37.51 6.69
N LEU A 34 5.59 -38.21 7.19
CA LEU A 34 4.47 -37.60 7.90
C LEU A 34 4.94 -36.76 9.10
N SER A 35 5.88 -37.29 9.88
CA SER A 35 6.40 -36.62 11.07
C SER A 35 7.10 -35.30 10.70
N VAL A 36 7.94 -35.31 9.66
CA VAL A 36 8.61 -34.10 9.18
C VAL A 36 7.60 -33.07 8.66
N SER A 37 6.60 -33.51 7.90
CA SER A 37 5.54 -32.63 7.39
C SER A 37 4.73 -31.99 8.52
N LEU A 38 4.40 -32.72 9.58
CA LEU A 38 3.65 -32.19 10.73
C LEU A 38 4.43 -31.12 11.49
N VAL A 39 5.75 -31.30 11.66
CA VAL A 39 6.61 -30.29 12.31
C VAL A 39 6.65 -29.01 11.48
N ALA A 40 6.81 -29.13 10.15
CA ALA A 40 6.79 -27.98 9.25
C ALA A 40 5.44 -27.24 9.31
N LEU A 41 4.32 -27.98 9.31
CA LEU A 41 2.98 -27.40 9.41
C LEU A 41 2.74 -26.71 10.76
N ALA A 42 3.20 -27.30 11.87
CA ALA A 42 3.12 -26.68 13.19
C ALA A 42 3.88 -25.35 13.24
N GLY A 43 5.05 -25.27 12.60
CA GLY A 43 5.83 -24.04 12.47
C GLY A 43 5.08 -22.95 11.70
N ILE A 44 4.48 -23.29 10.56
CA ILE A 44 3.68 -22.35 9.74
C ILE A 44 2.48 -21.83 10.53
N ASN A 45 1.75 -22.71 11.23
CA ASN A 45 0.60 -22.31 12.04
C ASN A 45 0.99 -21.37 13.18
N SER A 46 2.10 -21.64 13.87
CA SER A 46 2.63 -20.75 14.91
C SER A 46 2.96 -19.35 14.36
N GLY A 47 3.61 -19.28 13.19
CA GLY A 47 3.87 -18.02 12.49
C GLY A 47 2.60 -17.27 12.12
N ALA A 48 1.58 -17.97 11.62
CA ALA A 48 0.29 -17.38 11.26
C ALA A 48 -0.44 -16.79 12.48
N MET A 49 -0.40 -17.46 13.64
CA MET A 49 -1.01 -16.96 14.88
C MET A 49 -0.35 -15.65 15.38
N ASN A 50 0.98 -15.57 15.28
CA ASN A 50 1.71 -14.35 15.64
C ASN A 50 1.35 -13.19 14.70
N MET A 51 1.29 -13.47 13.41
CA MET A 51 0.92 -12.47 12.41
C MET A 51 -0.51 -11.95 12.59
N HIS A 52 -1.46 -12.84 12.91
CA HIS A 52 -2.83 -12.46 13.25
C HIS A 52 -2.87 -11.54 14.47
N SER A 53 -2.12 -11.88 15.53
CA SER A 53 -2.05 -11.06 16.74
C SER A 53 -1.46 -9.68 16.47
N TYR A 54 -0.43 -9.60 15.63
CA TYR A 54 0.15 -8.34 15.18
C TYR A 54 -0.85 -7.51 14.36
N ALA A 55 -1.52 -8.11 13.38
CA ALA A 55 -2.54 -7.45 12.58
C ALA A 55 -3.67 -6.87 13.44
N LYS A 56 -4.15 -7.63 14.43
CA LYS A 56 -5.16 -7.14 15.40
C LYS A 56 -4.66 -5.92 16.17
N ARG A 57 -3.42 -5.94 16.67
CA ARG A 57 -2.83 -4.80 17.38
C ARG A 57 -2.71 -3.57 16.47
N LEU A 58 -2.30 -3.77 15.22
CA LEU A 58 -2.22 -2.70 14.22
C LEU A 58 -3.60 -2.09 13.94
N THR A 59 -4.64 -2.92 13.75
CA THR A 59 -6.01 -2.43 13.56
C THR A 59 -6.48 -1.60 14.75
N VAL A 60 -6.23 -2.06 15.98
CA VAL A 60 -6.57 -1.30 17.19
C VAL A 60 -5.80 0.02 17.24
N ALA A 61 -4.49 0.01 17.00
CA ALA A 61 -3.67 1.21 16.95
C ALA A 61 -4.20 2.23 15.93
N THR A 62 -4.58 1.77 14.73
CA THR A 62 -5.15 2.63 13.68
C THR A 62 -6.50 3.21 14.11
N MET A 63 -7.37 2.43 14.76
CA MET A 63 -8.65 2.93 15.26
C MET A 63 -8.47 3.99 16.34
N LEU A 64 -7.54 3.77 17.28
CA LEU A 64 -7.19 4.74 18.32
C LEU A 64 -6.59 6.02 17.74
N ALA A 65 -5.68 5.89 16.76
CA ALA A 65 -5.07 7.02 16.08
C ALA A 65 -6.12 7.87 15.33
N ARG A 66 -7.08 7.22 14.65
CA ARG A 66 -8.20 7.92 14.00
C ARG A 66 -9.08 8.65 15.00
N GLY A 67 -9.35 8.06 16.16
CA GLY A 67 -10.06 8.72 17.26
C GLY A 67 -9.33 9.98 17.71
N LYS A 68 -8.04 9.87 18.04
CA LYS A 68 -7.22 11.03 18.44
C LYS A 68 -7.14 12.11 17.37
N MET A 69 -7.07 11.73 16.10
CA MET A 69 -7.08 12.70 14.99
C MET A 69 -8.40 13.49 14.95
N ALA A 70 -9.54 12.82 15.16
CA ALA A 70 -10.83 13.50 15.23
C ALA A 70 -10.93 14.44 16.46
N ASP A 71 -10.43 14.01 17.62
CA ASP A 71 -10.39 14.85 18.82
C ASP A 71 -9.54 16.11 18.60
N LEU A 72 -8.37 15.95 17.98
CA LEU A 72 -7.47 17.05 17.64
C LEU A 72 -8.09 17.99 16.59
N GLU A 73 -8.76 17.45 15.58
CA GLU A 73 -9.48 18.25 14.59
C GLU A 73 -10.57 19.11 15.26
N GLN A 74 -11.36 18.53 16.16
CA GLN A 74 -12.37 19.26 16.92
C GLN A 74 -11.74 20.35 17.78
N LYS A 75 -10.64 20.05 18.49
CA LYS A 75 -9.88 21.01 19.29
C LYS A 75 -9.39 22.18 18.44
N LEU A 76 -8.77 21.90 17.29
CA LEU A 76 -8.27 22.92 16.35
C LEU A 76 -9.40 23.76 15.74
N GLN A 77 -10.57 23.18 15.50
CA GLN A 77 -11.74 23.94 15.04
C GLN A 77 -12.25 24.90 16.13
N SER A 78 -12.23 24.50 17.41
CA SER A 78 -12.70 25.35 18.51
C SER A 78 -11.68 26.39 18.98
N GLU A 79 -10.41 26.03 19.04
CA GLU A 79 -9.34 26.86 19.62
C GLU A 79 -8.54 27.63 18.55
N GLY A 80 -8.65 27.21 17.28
CA GLY A 80 -7.87 27.74 16.16
C GLY A 80 -6.53 27.02 15.99
N LEU A 81 -5.87 27.27 14.85
CA LEU A 81 -4.55 26.71 14.56
C LEU A 81 -3.47 27.38 15.45
N PRO A 82 -2.59 26.62 16.12
CA PRO A 82 -1.50 27.18 16.92
C PRO A 82 -0.55 28.00 16.06
N THR A 83 0.06 29.05 16.65
CA THR A 83 0.92 30.00 15.92
C THR A 83 2.16 29.32 15.34
N ASP A 84 2.73 28.37 16.07
CA ASP A 84 3.90 27.58 15.68
C ASP A 84 3.56 26.10 15.57
N ASP A 85 4.51 25.30 15.06
CA ASP A 85 4.37 23.84 15.03
C ASP A 85 4.30 23.30 16.47
N ASP A 86 3.36 22.39 16.73
CA ASP A 86 3.11 21.86 18.06
C ASP A 86 3.27 20.33 18.09
N LEU A 87 3.75 19.81 19.22
CA LEU A 87 3.95 18.39 19.48
C LEU A 87 3.17 18.00 20.74
N GLU A 88 2.11 17.24 20.55
CA GLU A 88 1.32 16.67 21.64
C GLU A 88 1.61 15.17 21.77
N GLU A 89 1.72 14.64 22.98
CA GLU A 89 1.94 13.22 23.25
C GLU A 89 1.13 12.72 24.45
N GLY A 90 0.83 11.43 24.47
CA GLY A 90 0.06 10.81 25.55
C GLY A 90 -0.09 9.30 25.41
N ASN A 91 -0.87 8.70 26.30
CA ASN A 91 -1.20 7.28 26.29
C ASN A 91 -2.72 7.08 26.15
N PHE A 92 -3.15 5.82 26.10
CA PHE A 92 -4.57 5.44 26.09
C PHE A 92 -4.96 4.65 27.34
N GLU A 93 -4.37 4.96 28.50
CA GLU A 93 -4.66 4.22 29.74
C GLU A 93 -6.13 4.37 30.17
N GLU A 94 -6.69 5.57 30.02
CA GLU A 94 -8.09 5.88 30.38
C GLU A 94 -9.09 5.13 29.49
N GLU A 95 -8.75 4.93 28.22
CA GLU A 95 -9.56 4.19 27.24
C GLU A 95 -9.37 2.66 27.35
N GLY A 96 -8.57 2.18 28.31
CA GLY A 96 -8.33 0.76 28.56
C GLY A 96 -7.26 0.12 27.69
N TYR A 97 -6.39 0.93 27.08
CA TYR A 97 -5.35 0.53 26.13
C TYR A 97 -3.95 0.94 26.62
N PRO A 98 -3.48 0.47 27.79
CA PRO A 98 -2.22 0.90 28.41
C PRO A 98 -0.97 0.59 27.57
N GLN A 99 -1.05 -0.40 26.68
CA GLN A 99 0.06 -0.76 25.78
C GLN A 99 0.25 0.19 24.59
N PHE A 100 -0.64 1.16 24.37
CA PHE A 100 -0.58 2.07 23.24
C PHE A 100 -0.25 3.50 23.70
N ARG A 101 0.59 4.17 22.90
CA ARG A 101 1.02 5.56 23.08
C ARG A 101 0.76 6.31 21.77
N TRP A 102 0.41 7.58 21.86
CA TRP A 102 0.20 8.45 20.71
C TRP A 102 1.13 9.67 20.76
N GLN A 103 1.45 10.17 19.58
CA GLN A 103 2.17 11.42 19.36
C GLN A 103 1.52 12.09 18.16
N ALA A 104 1.22 13.37 18.27
CA ALA A 104 0.65 14.19 17.22
C ALA A 104 1.54 15.39 16.96
N GLN A 105 1.85 15.63 15.70
CA GLN A 105 2.58 16.80 15.25
C GLN A 105 1.66 17.67 14.40
N ILE A 106 1.38 18.87 14.87
CA ILE A 106 0.57 19.86 14.17
C ILE A 106 1.55 20.76 13.42
N ILE A 107 1.62 20.62 12.11
CA ILE A 107 2.49 21.43 11.25
C ILE A 107 1.64 22.48 10.55
N ARG A 108 1.99 23.75 10.71
CA ARG A 108 1.31 24.81 9.96
C ARG A 108 1.75 24.77 8.50
N PRO A 109 0.83 24.65 7.52
CA PRO A 109 1.19 24.82 6.12
C PRO A 109 1.72 26.24 5.93
N LYS A 110 2.94 26.36 5.41
CA LYS A 110 3.46 27.66 4.94
C LYS A 110 2.71 28.00 3.65
N THR A 111 1.55 28.63 3.79
CA THR A 111 0.88 29.25 2.65
C THR A 111 1.75 30.44 2.27
N GLU A 112 2.53 30.32 1.18
CA GLU A 112 2.90 31.51 0.42
C GLU A 112 1.57 32.22 0.15
N GLU A 113 1.39 33.41 0.72
CA GLU A 113 0.15 34.15 0.65
C GLU A 113 -0.31 34.17 -0.80
N ILE A 114 -1.35 33.40 -1.12
CA ILE A 114 -2.00 33.56 -2.42
C ILE A 114 -2.57 34.95 -2.32
N SER A 115 -1.89 35.91 -2.97
CA SER A 115 -2.29 37.30 -2.89
C SER A 115 -3.75 37.37 -3.31
N VAL A 116 -4.51 38.22 -2.63
CA VAL A 116 -5.90 38.50 -2.99
C VAL A 116 -6.00 38.88 -4.47
N ASP A 117 -4.96 39.52 -5.02
CA ASP A 117 -4.84 39.80 -6.45
C ASP A 117 -4.82 38.54 -7.32
N ASN A 118 -4.09 37.49 -6.92
CA ASN A 118 -4.01 36.23 -7.68
C ASN A 118 -5.31 35.41 -7.57
N LEU A 119 -5.97 35.43 -6.41
CA LEU A 119 -7.31 34.84 -6.23
C LEU A 119 -8.37 35.58 -7.03
N MET A 120 -8.30 36.91 -7.07
CA MET A 120 -9.23 37.75 -7.82
C MET A 120 -9.00 37.63 -9.33
N ALA A 121 -7.75 37.47 -9.78
CA ALA A 121 -7.42 37.15 -11.17
C ALA A 121 -7.97 35.77 -11.58
N MET A 122 -7.84 34.75 -10.72
CA MET A 122 -8.36 33.40 -10.98
C MET A 122 -9.90 33.34 -10.96
N THR A 123 -10.53 34.12 -10.08
CA THR A 123 -12.00 34.18 -9.95
C THR A 123 -12.63 35.09 -11.01
N GLY A 124 -11.93 36.16 -11.40
CA GLY A 124 -12.33 37.11 -12.44
C GLY A 124 -12.27 36.55 -13.85
N MET A 125 -11.39 35.57 -14.13
CA MET A 125 -11.31 34.93 -15.44
C MET A 125 -12.48 33.98 -15.76
N GLY A 126 -13.29 33.59 -14.77
CA GLY A 126 -14.41 32.65 -14.94
C GLY A 126 -15.81 33.21 -14.67
N LEU A 127 -15.95 34.38 -14.04
CA LEU A 127 -17.25 34.89 -13.57
C LEU A 127 -17.65 36.26 -14.13
N THR A 128 -16.78 36.96 -14.87
CA THR A 128 -17.18 38.18 -15.57
C THR A 128 -17.91 37.83 -16.87
N GLY A 129 -19.14 37.34 -16.73
CA GLY A 129 -20.15 37.52 -17.76
C GLY A 129 -20.47 39.01 -17.85
N GLY A 130 -19.71 39.72 -18.67
CA GLY A 130 -19.83 41.18 -18.80
C GLY A 130 -19.05 41.67 -20.01
N ASP A 131 -19.74 41.63 -21.14
CA ASP A 131 -19.52 42.39 -22.36
C ASP A 131 -18.14 42.31 -23.02
N ALA A 132 -18.11 41.49 -24.08
CA ALA A 132 -17.11 41.52 -25.11
C ALA A 132 -17.10 42.89 -25.81
N GLU A 133 -16.29 43.81 -25.32
CA GLU A 133 -15.84 44.98 -26.09
C GLU A 133 -14.33 45.16 -25.90
N GLY A 134 -13.58 44.62 -26.84
CA GLY A 134 -12.13 44.75 -26.89
C GLY A 134 -11.52 43.57 -27.61
N GLY A 135 -11.28 43.72 -28.91
CA GLY A 135 -10.60 42.72 -29.74
C GLY A 135 -9.14 42.54 -29.32
N GLY A 136 -8.92 41.82 -28.21
CA GLY A 136 -7.63 41.33 -27.80
C GLY A 136 -7.58 39.83 -28.03
N ASP A 137 -6.65 39.37 -28.87
CA ASP A 137 -6.49 37.96 -29.20
C ASP A 137 -6.31 37.10 -27.94
N PRO A 138 -7.20 36.12 -27.67
CA PRO A 138 -7.09 35.23 -26.51
C PRO A 138 -5.88 34.29 -26.60
N LEU A 139 -5.25 34.20 -27.78
CA LEU A 139 -3.98 33.51 -27.99
C LEU A 139 -2.76 34.35 -27.56
N GLY A 140 -2.89 35.69 -27.55
CA GLY A 140 -1.84 36.59 -27.04
C GLY A 140 -1.70 36.50 -25.52
N SER A 141 -2.81 36.34 -24.80
CA SER A 141 -2.80 36.13 -23.34
C SER A 141 -2.24 34.76 -22.95
N LEU A 142 -2.47 33.72 -23.75
CA LEU A 142 -1.83 32.41 -23.59
C LEU A 142 -0.34 32.43 -23.95
N GLY A 143 0.08 33.26 -24.91
CA GLY A 143 1.50 33.47 -25.25
C GLY A 143 2.30 34.08 -24.10
N ALA A 144 1.73 35.04 -23.38
CA ALA A 144 2.35 35.63 -22.18
C ALA A 144 2.49 34.60 -21.04
N LEU A 145 1.54 33.68 -20.92
CA LEU A 145 1.59 32.57 -19.95
C LEU A 145 2.64 31.51 -20.33
N ALA A 146 2.87 31.29 -21.62
CA ALA A 146 3.92 30.38 -22.10
C ALA A 146 5.34 30.95 -21.87
N GLU A 147 5.54 32.26 -22.05
CA GLU A 147 6.82 32.93 -21.71
C GLU A 147 7.14 32.88 -20.21
N GLN A 148 6.13 32.89 -19.34
CA GLN A 148 6.34 32.78 -17.91
C GLN A 148 6.73 31.36 -17.46
N PHE A 149 6.48 30.33 -18.30
CA PHE A 149 6.79 28.93 -18.00
C PHE A 149 8.04 28.41 -18.72
N VAL A 150 8.41 28.99 -19.87
CA VAL A 150 9.66 28.69 -20.59
C VAL A 150 10.73 29.67 -20.13
N GLY A 151 11.39 29.31 -19.02
CA GLY A 151 12.51 30.07 -18.47
C GLY A 151 13.62 30.35 -19.47
N ASP A 152 14.16 31.56 -19.38
CA ASP A 152 15.21 32.18 -20.18
C ASP A 152 16.36 31.19 -20.59
N PRO A 153 16.54 30.89 -21.89
CA PRO A 153 17.58 29.97 -22.36
C PRO A 153 19.01 30.52 -22.22
N SER A 154 19.19 31.77 -21.79
CA SER A 154 20.51 32.38 -21.61
C SER A 154 21.22 31.99 -20.30
N ALA A 155 20.53 31.34 -19.35
CA ALA A 155 21.10 30.88 -18.08
C ALA A 155 22.05 29.65 -18.21
N LEU A 156 22.11 28.98 -19.37
CA LEU A 156 22.92 27.77 -19.58
C LEU A 156 24.32 28.03 -20.18
N SER A 157 24.64 29.27 -20.56
CA SER A 157 25.96 29.63 -21.14
C SER A 157 26.97 30.16 -20.11
N GLY A 158 26.50 30.62 -18.94
CA GLY A 158 27.34 31.30 -17.94
C GLY A 158 28.18 30.40 -17.01
N THR A 159 27.92 29.08 -16.98
CA THR A 159 28.52 28.17 -15.99
C THR A 159 29.79 27.44 -16.45
N LEU A 160 30.33 27.71 -17.64
CA LEU A 160 31.58 27.07 -18.13
C LEU A 160 32.76 28.04 -18.34
N GLY A 161 32.60 29.33 -18.06
CA GLY A 161 33.64 30.35 -18.30
C GLY A 161 34.53 30.72 -17.10
N SER A 162 34.22 30.27 -15.87
CA SER A 162 34.87 30.77 -14.65
C SER A 162 35.93 29.84 -14.02
N LEU A 163 36.38 28.79 -14.71
CA LEU A 163 37.41 27.87 -14.20
C LEU A 163 38.77 27.92 -14.93
N THR A 164 38.99 28.86 -15.85
CA THR A 164 40.31 29.04 -16.47
C THR A 164 40.65 30.52 -16.65
N GLY A 165 41.51 31.08 -15.81
CA GLY A 165 42.29 32.27 -16.13
C GLY A 165 42.34 33.33 -15.03
N GLY A 166 43.50 33.43 -14.38
CA GLY A 166 43.90 34.55 -13.52
C GLY A 166 44.56 34.10 -12.23
#